data_AF-A0AAV4EAA2-F1
#
_entry.id   AF-A0AAV4EAA2-F1
#
_cell.length_a   1.000
_cell.length_b   1.000
_cell.length_c   1.000
_cell.angle_alpha   90.00
_cell.angle_beta   90.00
_cell.angle_gamma   90.00
#
_symmetry.space_group_name_H-M   'P 1'
#
loop_
_entity.id
_entity.type
_entity.pdbx_description
1 polymer ?
#
loop_
_entity_poly.entity_id
_entity_poly.type
_entity_poly.pdbx_seq_one_letter_code
_entity_poly.pdbx_strand_id
1 'polypeptide(L)' 'MFYGQENKYDSLDELEQAIRKYINDYNTERTKDKLKGLIPIEYRNKSLTA' A
#
# COMPACT_ATOMS: atom_id res chain seq x y z
N MET A 1 9.68 -8.16 -4.02
CA MET A 1 11.03 -7.67 -3.70
C MET A 1 11.33 -6.47 -4.57
N PHE A 2 11.84 -5.40 -3.97
CA PHE A 2 12.15 -4.15 -4.66
C PHE A 2 13.51 -4.27 -5.36
N TYR A 3 13.60 -5.08 -6.43
CA TYR A 3 14.83 -5.24 -7.20
C TYR A 3 15.16 -3.93 -7.95
N GLY A 4 16.38 -3.41 -7.78
CA GLY A 4 16.88 -2.21 -8.47
C GLY A 4 16.81 -0.88 -7.69
N GLN A 5 16.45 -0.90 -6.40
CA GLN A 5 16.47 0.29 -5.52
C GLN A 5 17.50 0.22 -4.39
N GLU A 6 18.51 -0.63 -4.53
CA GLU A 6 19.53 -0.82 -3.48
C GLU A 6 20.25 0.48 -3.10
N ASN A 7 20.33 1.45 -4.02
CA ASN A 7 20.94 2.77 -3.79
C ASN A 7 19.93 3.91 -3.60
N LYS A 8 18.63 3.63 -3.39
CA LYS A 8 17.60 4.68 -3.23
C LYS A 8 17.38 5.12 -1.78
N TYR A 9 17.85 4.34 -0.83
CA TYR A 9 17.69 4.61 0.59
C TYR A 9 19.07 4.53 1.21
N ASP A 10 19.43 5.57 1.94
CA ASP A 10 20.75 5.68 2.57
C ASP A 10 20.82 4.87 3.87
N SER A 11 19.65 4.51 4.43
CA SER A 11 19.52 3.71 5.65
C SER A 11 18.34 2.74 5.60
N LEU A 12 18.43 1.67 6.41
CA LEU A 12 17.33 0.73 6.64
C LEU A 12 16.09 1.41 7.24
N ASP A 13 16.28 2.46 8.04
CA ASP A 13 15.16 3.22 8.64
C ASP A 13 14.35 3.94 7.56
N GLU A 14 15.02 4.56 6.58
CA GLU A 14 14.36 5.22 5.44
C GLU A 14 13.62 4.21 4.57
N LEU A 15 14.21 3.04 4.35
CA LEU A 15 13.55 1.93 3.65
C LEU A 15 12.29 1.48 4.40
N GLU A 16 12.36 1.33 5.71
CA GLU A 16 11.22 0.96 6.54
C GLU A 16 10.10 2.00 6.46
N GLN A 17 10.43 3.29 6.57
CA GLN A 17 9.48 4.39 6.44
C GLN A 17 8.84 4.41 5.04
N ALA A 18 9.62 4.22 3.99
CA ALA A 18 9.12 4.16 2.62
C ALA A 18 8.18 2.98 2.39
N ILE A 19 8.50 1.80 2.94
CA ILE A 19 7.62 0.63 2.90
C ILE A 19 6.32 0.88 3.67
N ARG A 20 6.39 1.45 4.89
CA ARG A 20 5.22 1.78 5.70
C ARG A 20 4.30 2.77 4.98
N LYS A 21 4.88 3.82 4.39
CA LYS A 21 4.15 4.80 3.59
C LYS A 21 3.47 4.13 2.38
N TYR A 22 4.22 3.34 1.62
CA TYR A 22 3.67 2.59 0.49
C TYR A 22 2.49 1.68 0.90
N ILE A 23 2.61 0.98 2.02
CA ILE A 23 1.53 0.13 2.55
C ILE A 23 0.32 0.97 2.92
N ASN A 24 0.51 2.11 3.58
CA ASN A 24 -0.58 2.99 3.97
C ASN A 24 -1.34 3.50 2.73
N ASP A 25 -0.62 4.16 1.81
CA ASP A 25 -1.19 4.76 0.59
C ASP A 25 -1.90 3.69 -0.25
N TYR A 26 -1.32 2.48 -0.34
CA TYR A 26 -1.95 1.35 -1.01
C TYR A 26 -3.29 0.95 -0.38
N ASN A 27 -3.39 0.92 0.95
CA ASN A 27 -4.60 0.48 1.63
C ASN A 27 -5.67 1.58 1.71
N THR A 28 -5.29 2.86 1.76
CA THR A 28 -6.21 3.97 2.06
C THR A 28 -6.54 4.87 0.87
N GLU A 29 -5.64 5.02 -0.10
CA GLU A 29 -5.82 6.01 -1.18
C GLU A 29 -6.04 5.36 -2.55
N ARG A 30 -5.56 4.12 -2.72
CA ARG A 30 -5.58 3.48 -4.04
C ARG A 30 -6.95 2.95 -4.43
N THR A 31 -7.71 3.76 -5.14
CA THR A 31 -8.94 3.31 -5.80
C THR A 31 -8.61 2.45 -7.03
N LYS A 32 -9.31 1.30 -7.19
CA LYS A 32 -9.11 0.39 -8.33
C LYS A 32 -10.46 0.05 -8.97
N ASP A 33 -10.54 0.09 -10.30
CA ASP A 33 -11.76 -0.26 -11.04
C ASP A 33 -12.28 -1.66 -10.70
N LYS A 34 -11.37 -2.62 -10.48
CA LYS A 34 -11.73 -3.99 -10.06
C LYS A 34 -12.42 -4.05 -8.69
N LEU A 35 -12.22 -3.05 -7.84
CA LEU A 35 -12.86 -2.94 -6.52
C LEU A 35 -14.13 -2.07 -6.59
N LYS A 36 -14.65 -1.79 -7.79
CA LYS A 36 -15.83 -0.95 -8.02
C LYS A 36 -15.67 0.47 -7.46
N GLY A 37 -14.47 1.02 -7.55
CA GLY A 37 -14.18 2.37 -7.03
C GLY A 37 -13.94 2.43 -5.52
N LEU A 38 -13.91 1.29 -4.83
CA LEU A 38 -13.56 1.23 -3.40
C LEU A 38 -12.05 1.19 -3.21
N ILE A 39 -11.60 1.77 -2.09
CA ILE A 39 -10.24 1.57 -1.61
C ILE A 39 -10.10 0.19 -0.95
N PRO A 40 -8.88 -0.39 -0.87
CA PRO A 40 -8.72 -1.79 -0.48
C PRO A 40 -9.21 -2.12 0.93
N ILE A 41 -9.08 -1.18 1.87
CA ILE A 41 -9.61 -1.37 3.23
C ILE A 41 -11.14 -1.42 3.26
N GLU A 42 -11.81 -0.55 2.51
CA GLU A 42 -13.28 -0.55 2.40
C GLU A 42 -13.79 -1.81 1.73
N TYR A 43 -13.12 -2.27 0.68
CA TYR A 43 -13.48 -3.52 0.01
C TYR A 43 -13.38 -4.73 0.96
N ARG A 44 -12.32 -4.81 1.79
CA ARG A 44 -12.20 -5.87 2.81
C ARG A 44 -13.31 -5.79 3.85
N ASN A 45 -13.61 -4.60 4.35
CA ASN A 45 -14.66 -4.39 5.37
C ASN A 45 -16.05 -4.71 4.83
N LYS A 46 -16.30 -4.45 3.54
CA LYS A 46 -17.54 -4.84 2.86
C LYS A 46 -17.75 -6.36 2.86
N SER A 47 -16.70 -7.15 2.66
CA SER A 47 -16.80 -8.61 2.71
C SER A 47 -17.05 -9.16 4.13
N LEU A 48 -16.72 -8.39 5.18
CA LEU A 48 -16.97 -8.79 6.56
C LEU A 48 -18.38 -8.45 7.05
N THR A 49 -19.08 -7.56 6.34
CA THR A 49 -20.45 -7.11 6.66
C THR A 49 -21.51 -7.68 5.71
N ALA A 50 -21.11 -8.49 4.73
CA ALA A 50 -21.99 -9.11 3.73
C ALA A 50 -22.49 -10.51 4.15
#